data_AF-A0A0M4FY03-F1
#
_entry.id   AF-A0A0M4FY03-F1
#
_cell.length_a   1.000
_cell.length_b   1.000
_cell.length_c   1.000
_cell.angle_alpha   90.00
_cell.angle_beta   90.00
_cell.angle_gamma   90.00
#
_symmetry.space_group_name_H-M   'P 1'
#
loop_
_entity.id
_entity.type
_entity.pdbx_description
1 polymer ?
#
loop_
_entity_poly.entity_id
_entity_poly.type
_entity_poly.pdbx_seq_one_letter_code
_entity_poly.pdbx_strand_id
1 'polypeptide(L)' 'MNKEMLEMLLASFEQEVKDTSEPSFHKAVNSFANLWDYEFGCLNELPKEIDQWIGQTMYEYELYQD' A
#
# COMPACT_ATOMS: atom_id res chain seq x y z
N MET A 1 -6.07 -18.79 -1.31
CA MET A 1 -5.19 -17.74 -0.75
C MET A 1 -4.22 -18.40 0.23
N ASN A 2 -2.91 -18.23 0.02
CA ASN A 2 -1.91 -18.72 0.98
C ASN A 2 -1.78 -17.69 2.10
N LYS A 3 -2.32 -18.02 3.29
CA LYS A 3 -2.41 -17.09 4.42
C LYS A 3 -1.05 -16.56 4.87
N GLU A 4 -0.01 -17.39 4.79
CA GLU A 4 1.36 -17.01 5.17
C GLU A 4 1.95 -15.94 4.25
N MET A 5 1.63 -15.99 2.95
CA MET A 5 2.11 -15.01 1.98
C MET A 5 1.52 -13.62 2.25
N LEU A 6 0.23 -13.57 2.58
CA LEU A 6 -0.48 -12.35 2.95
C LEU A 6 0.14 -11.73 4.21
N GLU A 7 0.35 -12.55 5.25
CA GLU A 7 0.94 -12.09 6.52
C GLU A 7 2.37 -11.56 6.33
N MET A 8 3.19 -12.20 5.49
CA MET A 8 4.55 -11.71 5.18
C MET A 8 4.55 -10.40 4.39
N LEU A 9 3.65 -10.25 3.41
CA LEU A 9 3.54 -9.04 2.60
C LEU A 9 3.15 -7.84 3.48
N LEU A 10 2.17 -8.03 4.35
CA LEU A 10 1.68 -7.03 5.29
C LEU A 10 2.76 -6.64 6.30
N ALA A 11 3.44 -7.63 6.90
CA ALA A 11 4.50 -7.36 7.88
C ALA A 11 5.69 -6.62 7.25
N SER A 12 6.05 -6.95 6.01
CA SER A 12 7.14 -6.26 5.30
C SER A 12 6.77 -4.82 4.99
N PHE A 13 5.53 -4.60 4.52
CA PHE A 13 5.02 -3.27 4.23
C PHE A 13 4.93 -2.40 5.47
N GLU A 14 4.36 -2.89 6.57
CA GLU A 14 4.25 -2.15 7.84
C GLU A 14 5.62 -1.73 8.40
N GLN A 15 6.68 -2.53 8.20
CA GLN A 15 8.03 -2.13 8.58
C GLN A 15 8.56 -1.02 7.66
N GLU A 16 8.30 -1.11 6.36
CA GLU A 16 8.75 -0.13 5.38
C GLU A 16 8.09 1.24 5.58
N VAL A 17 6.80 1.30 5.95
CA VAL A 17 6.11 2.57 6.23
C VAL A 17 6.41 3.18 7.61
N LYS A 18 6.80 2.39 8.62
CA LYS A 18 7.06 2.90 9.99
C LYS A 18 8.27 3.83 10.09
N ASP A 19 9.28 3.60 9.28
CA ASP A 19 10.57 4.31 9.37
C ASP A 19 10.83 5.27 8.20
N THR A 20 9.83 5.49 7.34
CA THR A 20 9.99 6.28 6.11
C THR A 20 9.51 7.73 6.26
N SER A 21 10.21 8.64 5.56
CA SER A 21 9.75 10.02 5.39
C SER A 21 8.50 10.08 4.50
N GLU A 22 7.70 11.15 4.63
CA GLU A 22 6.45 11.36 3.87
C GLU A 22 6.58 11.10 2.34
N PRO A 23 7.63 11.56 1.61
CA PRO A 23 7.78 11.24 0.19
C PRO A 23 8.09 9.76 -0.08
N SER A 24 8.74 9.09 0.88
CA SER A 24 9.07 7.66 0.82
C SER A 24 7.86 6.79 1.17
N PHE A 25 6.99 7.29 2.05
CA PHE A 25 5.71 6.67 2.39
C PHE A 25 4.82 6.50 1.15
N HIS A 26 4.60 7.56 0.37
CA HIS A 26 3.78 7.46 -0.85
C HIS A 26 4.35 6.47 -1.88
N LYS A 27 5.68 6.40 -1.99
CA LYS A 27 6.34 5.41 -2.86
C LYS A 27 6.14 3.98 -2.37
N ALA A 28 6.26 3.75 -1.06
CA ALA A 28 6.01 2.45 -0.46
C ALA A 28 4.55 2.02 -0.66
N VAL A 29 3.60 2.92 -0.39
CA VAL A 29 2.15 2.67 -0.58
C VAL A 29 1.82 2.34 -2.03
N ASN A 30 2.32 3.10 -3.01
CA ASN A 30 2.10 2.82 -4.42
C ASN A 30 2.75 1.49 -4.86
N SER A 31 3.95 1.20 -4.38
CA SER A 31 4.65 -0.05 -4.71
C SER A 31 3.90 -1.26 -4.15
N PHE A 32 3.41 -1.14 -2.93
CA PHE A 32 2.57 -2.15 -2.30
C PHE A 32 1.26 -2.37 -3.05
N ALA A 33 0.55 -1.30 -3.43
CA ALA A 33 -0.72 -1.40 -4.17
C ALA A 33 -0.52 -2.12 -5.51
N ASN A 34 0.55 -1.78 -6.25
CA ASN A 34 0.89 -2.46 -7.50
C ASN A 34 1.24 -3.93 -7.30
N LEU A 35 2.00 -4.26 -6.26
CA LEU A 35 2.36 -5.64 -5.93
C LEU A 35 1.11 -6.45 -5.53
N TRP A 36 0.23 -5.85 -4.74
CA TRP A 36 -1.02 -6.46 -4.32
C TRP A 36 -1.93 -6.75 -5.52
N ASP A 37 -2.14 -5.76 -6.40
CA ASP A 37 -2.95 -5.96 -7.60
C ASP A 37 -2.34 -6.99 -8.55
N TYR A 38 -1.02 -7.07 -8.64
CA TYR A 38 -0.33 -8.10 -9.42
C TYR A 38 -0.56 -9.52 -8.87
N GLU A 39 -0.43 -9.70 -7.55
CA GLU A 39 -0.55 -11.01 -6.90
C GLU A 39 -2.00 -11.47 -6.74
N PHE A 40 -2.95 -10.54 -6.55
CA PHE A 40 -4.33 -10.84 -6.18
C PHE A 40 -5.37 -10.38 -7.22
N GLY A 41 -4.99 -9.58 -8.21
CA GLY A 41 -5.86 -9.12 -9.29
C GLY A 41 -6.95 -8.14 -8.87
N CYS A 42 -6.94 -7.68 -7.62
CA CYS A 42 -7.82 -6.62 -7.13
C CYS A 42 -7.31 -6.01 -5.81
N LEU A 43 -7.73 -4.78 -5.52
CA LEU A 43 -7.47 -4.08 -4.26
C LEU A 43 -8.59 -4.28 -3.21
N ASN A 44 -9.56 -5.15 -3.47
CA ASN A 44 -10.82 -5.21 -2.70
C ASN A 44 -10.70 -5.95 -1.35
N GLU A 45 -9.60 -6.69 -1.15
CA GLU A 45 -9.37 -7.52 0.05
C GLU A 45 -8.26 -6.96 0.95
N LEU A 46 -7.96 -5.67 0.81
CA LEU A 46 -6.96 -4.99 1.63
C LEU A 46 -7.42 -4.83 3.08
N PRO A 47 -6.50 -4.91 4.05
CA PRO A 47 -6.76 -4.42 5.40
C PRO A 47 -7.16 -2.95 5.35
N LYS A 48 -8.18 -2.59 6.14
CA LYS A 48 -8.79 -1.26 6.17
C LYS A 48 -7.78 -0.12 6.32
N GLU A 49 -6.74 -0.31 7.13
CA GLU A 49 -5.71 0.71 7.37
C GLU A 49 -4.87 0.97 6.12
N ILE A 50 -4.55 -0.07 5.36
CA ILE A 50 -3.80 0.04 4.11
C ILE A 50 -4.66 0.63 3.00
N ASP A 51 -5.93 0.22 2.91
CA ASP A 51 -6.91 0.81 2.00
C ASP A 51 -7.02 2.34 2.22
N GLN A 52 -7.02 2.79 3.47
CA GLN A 52 -7.00 4.21 3.82
C GLN A 52 -5.71 4.92 3.35
N TRP A 53 -4.54 4.31 3.52
CA TRP A 53 -3.28 4.90 3.07
C TRP A 53 -3.16 4.99 1.55
N ILE A 54 -3.65 3.98 0.83
CA ILE A 54 -3.72 3.99 -0.64
C ILE A 54 -4.67 5.10 -1.10
N GLY A 55 -5.86 5.18 -0.50
CA GLY A 55 -6.83 6.24 -0.81
C GLY A 55 -6.27 7.64 -0.56
N GLN A 56 -5.59 7.84 0.57
CA GLN A 56 -4.93 9.11 0.90
C GLN A 56 -3.82 9.44 -0.12
N THR A 57 -2.97 8.48 -0.46
CA THR A 57 -1.87 8.68 -1.41
C THR A 57 -2.40 9.00 -2.81
N MET A 58 -3.45 8.34 -3.28
CA MET A 58 -4.08 8.64 -4.57
C MET A 58 -4.69 10.05 -4.57
N TYR A 59 -5.41 10.41 -3.51
CA TYR A 59 -6.03 11.75 -3.39
C TYR A 59 -5.00 12.87 -3.36
N GLU A 60 -3.91 12.70 -2.60
CA GLU A 60 -2.81 13.66 -2.57
C GLU A 60 -2.11 13.75 -3.93
N TYR A 61 -1.89 12.63 -4.60
CA TYR A 61 -1.31 12.61 -5.95
C TYR A 61 -2.17 13.38 -6.97
N GLU A 62 -3.50 13.24 -6.89
CA GLU A 62 -4.45 14.01 -7.71
C GLU A 62 -4.39 15.51 -7.40
N LEU A 63 -4.26 15.90 -6.13
CA LEU A 63 -4.15 17.30 -5.71
C LEU A 63 -2.83 17.99 -6.13
N TYR A 64 -1.74 17.24 -6.30
CA TYR A 64 -0.44 17.79 -6.71
C TYR A 64 -0.24 17.83 -8.24
N GLN A 65 -1.20 17.36 -9.04
CA GLN A 65 -1.15 17.36 -10.51
C GLN A 65 -1.88 18.56 -11.17
N ASP A 66 -2.39 19.52 -10.39
CA ASP A 66 -2.99 20.78 -10.87
C ASP A 66 -1.99 21.94 -11.00
#